data_AF-A0A960ZTT5-F1
#
_entry.id   AF-A0A960ZTT5-F1
#
_cell.length_a   1.000
_cell.length_b   1.000
_cell.length_c   1.000
_cell.angle_alpha   90.00
_cell.angle_beta   90.00
_cell.angle_gamma   90.00
#
_symmetry.space_group_name_H-M   'P 1'
#
loop_
_entity.id
_entity.type
_entity.pdbx_description
1 polymer ?
#
loop_
_entity_poly.entity_id
_entity_poly.type
_entity_poly.pdbx_seq_one_letter_code
_entity_poly.pdbx_strand_id
1 'polypeptide(L)'
;MTITTDQYEKLGTFFLGREYDVATKEMNENLVLYDSKDLVTHGVVLGMTGSGKTGLCLTLLEEAAMDGVPVIAIDPKGDIGNFLLSFPDLSPAEFKPWVNADDARRKGRTVDEHAAAQAETWKKGLGDWGQTGERIRKMRETVDMAIYTPGSNAGLPVSILSSLDAPSDEVMEDREILSDRIESTVSSMLGLMNVNADPVQSPEHILLSNIVAHFWAKRQNLSLEVLVRAIQQPPIRKVGVVDIDTFLSESKRNELAMKLNSLLASPGFGVWMEGEPLDIQRMYYTPEGKPRVSIFCISHLSDTERTFFVSLLLNQLLGWMRAQAGTTSLRALFYMDEIYGYLPPTANPPTKKP
;
A
#
# COMPACT_ATOMS: atom_id res chain seq x y z
N MET A 1 -1.97 38.21 10.63
CA MET A 1 -1.24 37.61 11.77
C MET A 1 0.02 36.92 11.30
N THR A 2 1.06 36.82 12.14
CA THR A 2 2.17 35.86 11.93
C THR A 2 1.72 34.51 12.45
N ILE A 3 1.52 33.54 11.56
CA ILE A 3 1.17 32.16 11.92
C ILE A 3 2.43 31.47 12.46
N THR A 4 2.32 30.80 13.60
CA THR A 4 3.44 30.06 14.22
C THR A 4 3.07 28.59 14.40
N THR A 5 4.06 27.70 14.26
CA THR A 5 3.90 26.24 14.40
C THR A 5 3.16 25.82 15.66
N ASP A 6 3.42 26.48 16.80
CA ASP A 6 2.79 26.16 18.09
C ASP A 6 1.25 26.32 18.10
N GLN A 7 0.68 27.04 17.12
CA GLN A 7 -0.77 27.21 17.02
C GLN A 7 -1.48 25.96 16.48
N TYR A 8 -0.79 25.17 15.66
CA TYR A 8 -1.36 24.03 14.92
C TYR A 8 -0.66 22.70 15.20
N GLU A 9 0.58 22.68 15.68
CA GLU A 9 1.31 21.48 16.09
C GLU A 9 0.78 20.96 17.44
N LYS A 10 -0.42 20.39 17.42
CA LYS A 10 -1.11 19.82 18.58
C LYS A 10 -1.33 18.33 18.35
N LEU A 11 -1.01 17.52 19.36
CA LEU A 11 -1.15 16.07 19.27
C LEU A 11 -2.56 15.65 18.82
N GLY A 12 -2.63 14.83 17.78
CA GLY A 12 -3.89 14.30 17.25
C GLY A 12 -4.71 15.31 16.46
N THR A 13 -4.11 16.43 16.05
CA THR A 13 -4.75 17.49 15.28
C THR A 13 -3.98 17.72 13.99
N PHE A 14 -4.66 17.59 12.85
CA PHE A 14 -4.07 17.79 11.53
C PHE A 14 -4.33 19.20 11.03
N PHE A 15 -3.27 19.90 10.65
CA PHE A 15 -3.36 21.23 10.06
C PHE A 15 -3.68 21.16 8.56
N LEU A 16 -4.89 21.55 8.17
CA LEU A 16 -5.35 21.49 6.76
C LEU A 16 -5.31 22.85 6.05
N GLY A 17 -4.72 23.87 6.70
CA GLY A 17 -4.61 25.22 6.16
C GLY A 17 -5.54 26.21 6.85
N ARG A 18 -6.18 27.08 6.07
CA ARG A 18 -6.99 28.20 6.57
C ARG A 18 -8.39 28.15 5.99
N GLU A 19 -9.35 28.67 6.74
CA GLU A 19 -10.70 28.79 6.24
C GLU A 19 -10.71 29.75 5.02
N TYR A 20 -11.57 29.44 4.07
CA TYR A 20 -11.71 30.19 2.83
C TYR A 20 -13.17 30.60 2.69
N ASP A 21 -13.41 31.90 2.62
CA ASP A 21 -14.74 32.44 2.41
C ASP A 21 -15.07 32.38 0.92
N VAL A 22 -16.03 31.53 0.56
CA VAL A 22 -16.44 31.30 -0.82
C VAL A 22 -17.18 32.51 -1.41
N ALA A 23 -17.87 33.30 -0.57
CA ALA A 23 -18.65 34.45 -1.02
C ALA A 23 -17.73 35.65 -1.32
N THR A 24 -16.76 35.93 -0.45
CA THR A 24 -15.80 37.02 -0.66
C THR A 24 -14.59 36.61 -1.50
N LYS A 25 -14.35 35.30 -1.65
CA LYS A 25 -13.15 34.71 -2.29
C LYS A 25 -11.86 35.11 -1.58
N GLU A 26 -11.93 35.25 -0.27
CA GLU A 26 -10.80 35.64 0.57
C GLU A 26 -10.45 34.51 1.53
N MET A 27 -9.16 34.34 1.75
CA MET A 27 -8.64 33.46 2.79
C MET A 27 -8.67 34.21 4.10
N ASN A 28 -9.26 33.62 5.13
CA ASN A 28 -9.29 34.24 6.44
C ASN A 28 -8.08 33.79 7.29
N GLU A 29 -7.94 34.33 8.49
CA GLU A 29 -6.80 34.00 9.38
C GLU A 29 -7.07 32.78 10.28
N ASN A 30 -8.28 32.20 10.24
CA ASN A 30 -8.64 31.05 11.06
C ASN A 30 -8.00 29.78 10.50
N LEU A 31 -7.35 29.01 11.39
CA LEU A 31 -6.73 27.74 11.03
C LEU A 31 -7.79 26.63 10.97
N VAL A 32 -7.70 25.80 9.94
CA VAL A 32 -8.49 24.56 9.81
C VAL A 32 -7.70 23.44 10.48
N LEU A 33 -8.16 23.07 11.67
CA LEU A 33 -7.59 22.02 12.50
C LEU A 33 -8.55 20.84 12.53
N TYR A 34 -8.12 19.70 12.00
CA TYR A 34 -8.94 18.51 11.85
C TYR A 34 -8.57 17.45 12.92
N ASP A 35 -9.56 16.90 13.63
CA ASP A 35 -9.30 15.88 14.65
C ASP A 35 -8.96 14.55 13.97
N SER A 36 -7.75 14.04 14.22
CA SER A 36 -7.29 12.75 13.67
C SER A 36 -8.20 11.58 14.06
N LYS A 37 -8.96 11.69 15.15
CA LYS A 37 -9.94 10.67 15.57
C LYS A 37 -11.08 10.52 14.59
N ASP A 38 -11.40 11.53 13.80
CA ASP A 38 -12.44 11.43 12.77
C ASP A 38 -12.04 10.43 11.65
N LEU A 39 -10.75 10.08 11.55
CA LEU A 39 -10.25 9.10 10.58
C LEU A 39 -10.38 7.64 11.03
N VAL A 40 -10.86 7.35 12.25
CA VAL A 40 -10.99 5.96 12.74
C VAL A 40 -12.16 5.18 12.07
N THR A 41 -13.09 5.87 11.41
CA THR A 41 -14.28 5.28 10.76
C THR A 41 -14.24 5.28 9.24
N HIS A 42 -13.11 5.66 8.63
CA HIS A 42 -12.85 5.81 7.18
C HIS A 42 -13.23 7.20 6.63
N GLY A 43 -12.57 7.61 5.56
CA GLY A 43 -12.80 8.89 4.87
C GLY A 43 -12.72 8.74 3.35
N VAL A 44 -13.41 9.63 2.63
CA VAL A 44 -13.42 9.67 1.15
C VAL A 44 -13.26 11.11 0.68
N VAL A 45 -12.32 11.34 -0.23
CA VAL A 45 -12.08 12.65 -0.86
C VAL A 45 -12.55 12.61 -2.31
N LEU A 46 -13.55 13.43 -2.65
CA LEU A 46 -14.14 13.50 -3.99
C LEU A 46 -13.88 14.88 -4.64
N GLY A 47 -13.75 14.90 -5.95
CA GLY A 47 -13.44 16.12 -6.71
C GLY A 47 -12.97 15.83 -8.13
N MET A 48 -13.05 16.82 -9.01
CA MET A 48 -12.60 16.70 -10.41
C MET A 48 -11.07 16.83 -10.52
N THR A 49 -10.50 16.48 -11.69
CA THR A 49 -9.07 16.73 -11.94
C THR A 49 -8.74 18.21 -11.76
N GLY A 50 -7.64 18.52 -11.08
CA GLY A 50 -7.24 19.88 -10.78
C GLY A 50 -7.99 20.55 -9.61
N SER A 51 -8.93 19.86 -8.94
CA SER A 51 -9.65 20.43 -7.80
C SER A 51 -8.88 20.43 -6.47
N GLY A 52 -7.61 19.99 -6.48
CA GLY A 52 -6.77 19.96 -5.27
C GLY A 52 -6.87 18.69 -4.42
N LYS A 53 -7.57 17.64 -4.86
CA LYS A 53 -7.71 16.37 -4.10
C LYS A 53 -6.37 15.81 -3.62
N THR A 54 -5.44 15.59 -4.54
CA THR A 54 -4.12 15.01 -4.23
C THR A 54 -3.33 15.91 -3.28
N GLY A 55 -3.44 17.23 -3.42
CA GLY A 55 -2.81 18.18 -2.49
C GLY A 55 -3.36 18.08 -1.07
N LEU A 56 -4.69 17.99 -0.92
CA LEU A 56 -5.33 17.76 0.39
C LEU A 56 -4.89 16.42 0.99
N CYS A 57 -4.87 15.35 0.18
CA CYS A 57 -4.46 14.03 0.65
C CYS A 57 -2.97 14.01 1.06
N LEU A 58 -2.07 14.60 0.27
CA LEU A 58 -0.66 14.74 0.65
C LEU A 58 -0.51 15.52 1.96
N THR A 59 -1.28 16.61 2.15
CA THR A 59 -1.31 17.33 3.42
C THR A 59 -1.70 16.40 4.57
N LEU A 60 -2.77 15.61 4.42
CA LEU A 60 -3.16 14.61 5.44
C LEU A 60 -2.05 13.58 5.73
N LEU A 61 -1.31 13.13 4.71
CA LEU A 61 -0.19 12.22 4.90
C LEU A 61 0.98 12.89 5.63
N GLU A 62 1.26 14.16 5.35
CA GLU A 62 2.29 14.96 6.03
C GLU A 62 1.94 15.16 7.51
N GLU A 63 0.68 15.52 7.81
CA GLU A 63 0.19 15.68 9.18
C GLU A 63 0.23 14.34 9.95
N ALA A 64 -0.16 13.23 9.31
CA ALA A 64 -0.04 11.90 9.90
C ALA A 64 1.43 11.56 10.21
N ALA A 65 2.35 11.84 9.28
CA ALA A 65 3.78 11.63 9.48
C ALA A 65 4.35 12.51 10.60
N MET A 66 3.92 13.76 10.70
CA MET A 66 4.30 14.68 11.78
C MET A 66 3.91 14.15 13.16
N ASP A 67 2.74 13.53 13.28
CA ASP A 67 2.24 12.89 14.51
C ASP A 67 2.81 11.47 14.74
N GLY A 68 3.68 10.98 13.85
CA GLY A 68 4.24 9.63 13.94
C GLY A 68 3.24 8.51 13.67
N VAL A 69 2.14 8.82 12.99
CA VAL A 69 1.17 7.82 12.51
C VAL A 69 1.74 7.19 11.24
N PRO A 70 2.00 5.88 11.22
CA PRO A 70 2.53 5.21 10.04
C PRO A 70 1.46 5.09 8.94
N VAL A 71 1.91 5.10 7.70
CA VAL A 71 1.06 5.17 6.50
C VAL A 71 1.43 4.05 5.54
N ILE A 72 0.42 3.38 4.99
CA ILE A 72 0.53 2.61 3.76
C ILE A 72 -0.31 3.34 2.71
N ALA A 73 0.34 3.77 1.63
CA ALA A 73 -0.28 4.50 0.53
C ALA A 73 -0.19 3.68 -0.78
N ILE A 74 -1.29 3.57 -1.51
CA ILE A 74 -1.31 3.00 -2.86
C ILE A 74 -1.31 4.15 -3.88
N ASP A 75 -0.34 4.12 -4.80
CA ASP A 75 -0.12 5.15 -5.79
C ASP A 75 -0.17 4.58 -7.22
N PRO A 76 -1.37 4.56 -7.85
CA PRO A 76 -1.52 4.05 -9.21
C PRO A 76 -1.05 5.04 -10.29
N LYS A 77 -0.85 6.32 -9.94
CA LYS A 77 -0.50 7.38 -10.90
C LYS A 77 0.96 7.85 -10.78
N GLY A 78 1.62 7.58 -9.66
CA GLY A 78 2.97 8.04 -9.37
C GLY A 78 3.02 9.43 -8.73
N ASP A 79 1.86 10.00 -8.37
CA ASP A 79 1.78 11.37 -7.85
C ASP A 79 2.11 11.43 -6.35
N ILE A 80 1.84 10.36 -5.60
CA ILE A 80 2.07 10.30 -4.15
C ILE A 80 3.55 10.13 -3.84
N GLY A 81 4.33 9.51 -4.75
CA GLY A 81 5.79 9.45 -4.66
C GLY A 81 6.46 10.82 -4.48
N ASN A 82 5.80 11.91 -4.91
CA ASN A 82 6.27 13.28 -4.69
C ASN A 82 6.38 13.66 -3.20
N PHE A 83 5.76 12.91 -2.29
CA PHE A 83 5.92 13.06 -0.83
C PHE A 83 7.40 13.03 -0.39
N LEU A 84 8.25 12.27 -1.11
CA LEU A 84 9.68 12.18 -0.81
C LEU A 84 10.49 13.38 -1.31
N LEU A 85 9.90 14.23 -2.18
CA LEU A 85 10.49 15.49 -2.65
C LEU A 85 10.34 16.62 -1.61
N SER A 86 10.50 16.26 -0.34
CA SER A 86 10.48 17.16 0.81
C SER A 86 11.91 17.52 1.21
N PHE A 87 12.30 18.77 0.99
CA PHE A 87 13.67 19.28 1.13
C PHE A 87 13.81 20.18 2.36
N PRO A 88 14.43 19.71 3.47
CA PRO A 88 14.51 20.47 4.71
C PRO A 88 15.37 21.73 4.64
N ASP A 89 16.44 21.72 3.83
CA ASP A 89 17.32 22.89 3.72
C ASP A 89 16.75 23.94 2.77
N LEU A 90 15.73 23.57 1.98
CA LEU A 90 15.12 24.38 0.93
C LEU A 90 16.19 25.02 0.03
N SER A 91 17.24 24.26 -0.27
CA SER A 91 18.43 24.78 -0.93
C SER A 91 18.35 24.60 -2.46
N PRO A 92 18.93 25.49 -3.27
CA PRO A 92 18.97 25.32 -4.72
C PRO A 92 19.56 23.97 -5.17
N ALA A 93 20.51 23.44 -4.39
CA ALA A 93 21.16 22.16 -4.68
C ALA A 93 20.20 20.97 -4.58
N GLU A 94 19.26 20.98 -3.62
CA GLU A 94 18.23 19.94 -3.49
C GLU A 94 17.21 19.99 -4.63
N PHE A 95 16.85 21.19 -5.13
CA PHE A 95 15.91 21.33 -6.24
C PHE A 95 16.53 21.05 -7.61
N LYS A 96 17.83 21.28 -7.78
CA LYS A 96 18.52 21.21 -9.07
C LYS A 96 18.30 19.90 -9.85
N PRO A 97 18.32 18.70 -9.25
CA PRO A 97 18.09 17.45 -9.97
C PRO A 97 16.65 17.30 -10.51
N TRP A 98 15.70 18.04 -9.93
CA TRP A 98 14.27 17.88 -10.16
C TRP A 98 13.66 19.00 -11.02
N VAL A 99 14.39 20.10 -11.26
CA VAL A 99 13.91 21.16 -12.16
C VAL A 99 14.02 20.74 -13.63
N ASN A 100 13.02 21.12 -14.42
CA ASN A 100 13.00 20.83 -15.84
C ASN A 100 13.92 21.80 -16.62
N ALA A 101 14.90 21.26 -17.33
CA ALA A 101 15.87 22.05 -18.10
C ALA A 101 15.25 22.81 -19.28
N ASP A 102 14.18 22.29 -19.90
CA ASP A 102 13.48 22.96 -20.98
C ASP A 102 12.66 24.15 -20.46
N ASP A 103 12.08 24.05 -19.26
CA ASP A 103 11.39 25.16 -18.63
C ASP A 103 12.36 26.28 -18.22
N ALA A 104 13.55 25.91 -17.73
CA ALA A 104 14.63 26.87 -17.50
C ALA A 104 14.98 27.62 -18.80
N ARG A 105 15.18 26.87 -19.90
CA ARG A 105 15.50 27.43 -21.22
C ARG A 105 14.40 28.35 -21.75
N ARG A 106 13.12 27.95 -21.66
CA ARG A 106 11.97 28.77 -22.08
C ARG A 106 11.88 30.09 -21.31
N LYS A 107 12.30 30.10 -20.05
CA LYS A 107 12.36 31.29 -19.18
C LYS A 107 13.66 32.09 -19.35
N GLY A 108 14.55 31.69 -20.26
CA GLY A 108 15.84 32.34 -20.50
C GLY A 108 16.82 32.22 -19.33
N ARG A 109 16.70 31.16 -18.51
CA ARG A 109 17.52 30.92 -17.32
C ARG A 109 18.39 29.68 -17.50
N THR A 110 19.53 29.66 -16.81
CA THR A 110 20.29 28.42 -16.60
C THR A 110 19.54 27.50 -15.63
N VAL A 111 19.92 26.22 -15.60
CA VAL A 111 19.35 25.24 -14.66
C VAL A 111 19.60 25.65 -13.21
N ASP A 112 20.80 26.18 -12.91
CA ASP A 112 21.16 26.65 -11.57
C ASP A 112 20.32 27.85 -11.13
N GLU A 113 20.14 28.85 -12.00
CA GLU A 113 19.27 29.99 -11.73
C GLU A 113 17.80 29.55 -11.58
N HIS A 114 17.36 28.55 -12.34
CA HIS A 114 16.00 28.04 -12.22
C HIS A 114 15.78 27.31 -10.89
N ALA A 115 16.74 26.48 -10.46
CA ALA A 115 16.72 25.80 -9.18
C ALA A 115 16.73 26.78 -8.00
N ALA A 116 17.54 27.84 -8.07
CA ALA A 116 17.56 28.89 -7.06
C ALA A 116 16.23 29.64 -6.97
N ALA A 117 15.62 29.97 -8.12
CA ALA A 117 14.30 30.58 -8.14
C ALA A 117 13.21 29.64 -7.58
N GLN A 118 13.33 28.33 -7.82
CA GLN A 118 12.39 27.35 -7.29
C GLN A 118 12.48 27.24 -5.77
N ALA A 119 13.71 27.20 -5.23
CA ALA A 119 13.98 27.20 -3.80
C ALA A 119 13.35 28.41 -3.10
N GLU A 120 13.57 29.62 -3.62
CA GLU A 120 12.97 30.85 -3.06
C GLU A 120 11.44 30.86 -3.15
N THR A 121 10.88 30.31 -4.23
CA THR A 121 9.41 30.18 -4.37
C THR A 121 8.82 29.30 -3.28
N TRP A 122 9.42 28.13 -3.03
CA TRP A 122 8.97 27.21 -1.98
C TRP A 122 9.17 27.79 -0.59
N LYS A 123 10.34 28.39 -0.32
CA LYS A 123 10.64 29.03 0.96
C LYS A 123 9.65 30.15 1.30
N LYS A 124 9.34 31.00 0.32
CA LYS A 124 8.33 32.05 0.48
C LYS A 124 6.94 31.45 0.68
N GLY A 125 6.54 30.51 -0.18
CA GLY A 125 5.23 29.87 -0.11
C GLY A 125 4.98 29.21 1.25
N LEU A 126 5.91 28.39 1.74
CA LEU A 126 5.83 27.79 3.09
C LEU A 126 5.77 28.87 4.19
N GLY A 127 6.59 29.91 4.07
CA GLY A 127 6.61 31.04 5.00
C GLY A 127 5.27 31.78 5.09
N ASP A 128 4.57 31.94 3.96
CA ASP A 128 3.22 32.56 3.90
C ASP A 128 2.15 31.72 4.65
N TRP A 129 2.46 30.46 4.97
CA TRP A 129 1.65 29.55 5.79
C TRP A 129 2.22 29.31 7.19
N GLY A 130 3.25 30.06 7.61
CA GLY A 130 3.88 29.89 8.90
C GLY A 130 4.67 28.59 9.04
N GLN A 131 5.13 28.02 7.92
CA GLN A 131 5.93 26.80 7.87
C GLN A 131 7.37 27.11 7.48
N THR A 132 8.31 26.28 7.94
CA THR A 132 9.74 26.42 7.66
C THR A 132 10.36 25.07 7.32
N GLY A 133 11.59 25.09 6.79
CA GLY A 133 12.37 23.88 6.56
C GLY A 133 12.57 23.02 7.81
N GLU A 134 12.51 23.61 9.01
CA GLU A 134 12.60 22.88 10.28
C GLU A 134 11.41 21.95 10.50
N ARG A 135 10.21 22.35 10.05
CA ARG A 135 9.02 21.48 10.09
C ARG A 135 9.21 20.26 9.21
N ILE A 136 9.75 20.46 8.00
CA ILE A 136 10.08 19.39 7.06
C ILE A 136 11.13 18.46 7.67
N ARG A 137 12.16 19.02 8.32
CA ARG A 137 13.21 18.24 9.01
C ARG A 137 12.59 17.35 10.09
N LYS A 138 11.78 17.93 10.98
CA LYS A 138 11.06 17.20 12.03
C LYS A 138 10.23 16.06 11.45
N MET A 139 9.46 16.29 10.38
CA MET A 139 8.70 15.23 9.71
C MET A 139 9.59 14.06 9.27
N ARG A 140 10.70 14.35 8.56
CA ARG A 140 11.63 13.34 8.06
C ARG A 140 12.39 12.62 9.17
N GLU A 141 12.57 13.26 10.32
CA GLU A 141 13.17 12.64 11.50
C GLU A 141 12.17 11.75 12.24
N THR A 142 10.88 12.12 12.28
CA THR A 142 9.81 11.34 12.93
C THR A 142 9.54 10.02 12.24
N VAL A 143 9.45 10.00 10.90
CA VAL A 143 9.09 8.79 10.13
C VAL A 143 10.20 8.34 9.18
N ASP A 144 10.21 7.05 8.88
CA ASP A 144 10.89 6.51 7.71
C ASP A 144 10.02 6.70 6.46
N MET A 145 10.62 6.87 5.29
CA MET A 145 9.87 7.08 4.03
C MET A 145 10.40 6.13 2.96
N ALA A 146 9.52 5.32 2.40
CA ALA A 146 9.87 4.25 1.48
C ALA A 146 8.94 4.23 0.27
N ILE A 147 9.52 4.10 -0.93
CA ILE A 147 8.77 3.83 -2.16
C ILE A 147 9.02 2.38 -2.56
N TYR A 148 7.96 1.60 -2.53
CA TYR A 148 7.92 0.21 -2.95
C TYR A 148 7.38 0.08 -4.36
N THR A 149 8.02 -0.77 -5.17
CA THR A 149 7.65 -1.04 -6.56
C THR A 149 7.49 -2.54 -6.76
N PRO A 150 6.32 -3.14 -6.43
CA PRO A 150 6.10 -4.57 -6.62
C PRO A 150 6.31 -4.97 -8.09
N GLY A 151 7.01 -6.08 -8.34
CA GLY A 151 7.33 -6.53 -9.69
C GLY A 151 8.33 -5.65 -10.46
N SER A 152 9.00 -4.71 -9.81
CA SER A 152 10.01 -3.84 -10.41
C SER A 152 11.15 -3.54 -9.43
N ASN A 153 12.33 -3.23 -9.96
CA ASN A 153 13.51 -2.79 -9.19
C ASN A 153 13.79 -1.28 -9.34
N ALA A 154 12.80 -0.50 -9.81
CA ALA A 154 12.91 0.95 -9.92
C ALA A 154 12.93 1.65 -8.55
N GLY A 155 12.24 1.09 -7.56
CA GLY A 155 12.29 1.46 -6.15
C GLY A 155 12.66 0.25 -5.28
N LEU A 156 12.09 0.17 -4.08
CA LEU A 156 12.27 -1.00 -3.21
C LEU A 156 11.40 -2.17 -3.72
N PRO A 157 11.98 -3.32 -4.06
CA PRO A 157 11.20 -4.49 -4.45
C PRO A 157 10.44 -5.08 -3.25
N VAL A 158 9.31 -5.72 -3.55
CA VAL A 158 8.42 -6.35 -2.56
C VAL A 158 8.24 -7.81 -2.91
N SER A 159 8.58 -8.67 -1.96
CA SER A 159 8.41 -10.11 -2.10
C SER A 159 7.01 -10.52 -1.63
N ILE A 160 6.26 -11.20 -2.49
CA ILE A 160 4.91 -11.71 -2.17
C ILE A 160 4.93 -13.07 -1.44
N LEU A 161 6.12 -13.63 -1.17
CA LEU A 161 6.29 -14.98 -0.63
C LEU A 161 5.83 -15.15 0.83
N SER A 162 5.86 -14.09 1.64
CA SER A 162 5.39 -14.12 3.04
C SER A 162 3.94 -14.59 3.19
N SER A 163 3.14 -14.48 2.13
CA SER A 163 1.75 -14.93 2.12
C SER A 163 1.56 -16.44 2.32
N LEU A 164 2.60 -17.24 2.11
CA LEU A 164 2.57 -18.70 2.21
C LEU A 164 3.18 -19.27 3.51
N ASP A 165 3.80 -18.42 4.31
CA ASP A 165 4.33 -18.82 5.61
C ASP A 165 3.21 -19.26 6.54
N ALA A 166 3.49 -20.27 7.37
CA ALA A 166 2.55 -20.71 8.37
C ALA A 166 2.22 -19.53 9.31
N PRO A 167 0.94 -19.28 9.61
CA PRO A 167 0.56 -18.17 10.48
C PRO A 167 1.03 -18.39 11.92
N SER A 168 0.98 -17.34 12.73
CA SER A 168 1.30 -17.40 14.17
C SER A 168 0.37 -18.36 14.92
N ASP A 169 0.79 -18.82 16.10
CA ASP A 169 -0.01 -19.73 16.93
C ASP A 169 -1.38 -19.15 17.28
N GLU A 170 -1.45 -17.84 17.56
CA GLU A 170 -2.70 -17.12 17.83
C GLU A 170 -3.71 -17.27 16.68
N VAL A 171 -3.24 -17.12 15.43
CA VAL A 171 -4.09 -17.30 14.24
C VAL A 171 -4.40 -18.77 14.00
N MET A 172 -3.47 -19.68 14.29
CA MET A 172 -3.69 -21.12 14.14
C MET A 172 -4.73 -21.68 15.13
N GLU A 173 -4.88 -21.07 16.30
CA GLU A 173 -5.84 -21.47 17.33
C GLU A 173 -7.26 -20.96 17.06
N ASP A 174 -7.40 -19.83 16.34
CA ASP A 174 -8.68 -19.30 15.90
C ASP A 174 -9.09 -19.87 14.54
N ARG A 175 -10.13 -20.72 14.53
CA ARG A 175 -10.61 -21.39 13.31
C ARG A 175 -11.17 -20.42 12.26
N GLU A 176 -11.80 -19.34 12.69
CA GLU A 176 -12.43 -18.37 11.78
C GLU A 176 -11.34 -17.54 11.09
N ILE A 177 -10.39 -17.01 11.87
CA ILE A 177 -9.25 -16.25 11.33
C ILE A 177 -8.39 -17.13 10.43
N LEU A 178 -8.14 -18.38 10.82
CA LEU A 178 -7.37 -19.33 10.01
C LEU A 178 -8.05 -19.63 8.67
N SER A 179 -9.36 -19.89 8.68
CA SER A 179 -10.14 -20.17 7.47
C SER A 179 -10.10 -18.98 6.51
N ASP A 180 -10.33 -17.77 7.01
CA ASP A 180 -10.29 -16.54 6.22
C ASP A 180 -8.90 -16.30 5.62
N ARG A 181 -7.84 -16.58 6.38
CA ARG A 181 -6.45 -16.45 5.90
C ARG A 181 -6.13 -17.45 4.79
N ILE A 182 -6.54 -18.72 4.94
CA ILE A 182 -6.35 -19.74 3.90
C ILE A 182 -7.08 -19.33 2.62
N GLU A 183 -8.36 -18.97 2.75
CA GLU A 183 -9.19 -18.63 1.60
C GLU A 183 -8.61 -17.42 0.85
N SER A 184 -8.22 -16.39 1.58
CA SER A 184 -7.62 -15.18 1.02
C SER A 184 -6.30 -15.45 0.29
N THR A 185 -5.40 -16.24 0.89
CA THR A 185 -4.14 -16.62 0.27
C THR A 185 -4.40 -17.37 -1.04
N VAL A 186 -5.28 -18.38 -1.01
CA VAL A 186 -5.59 -19.21 -2.18
C VAL A 186 -6.27 -18.40 -3.29
N SER A 187 -7.23 -17.53 -2.96
CA SER A 187 -7.89 -16.66 -3.96
C SER A 187 -6.88 -15.73 -4.64
N SER A 188 -5.95 -15.15 -3.88
CA SER A 188 -4.90 -14.29 -4.44
C SER A 188 -3.99 -15.06 -5.39
N MET A 189 -3.63 -16.30 -5.04
CA MET A 189 -2.80 -17.17 -5.89
C MET A 189 -3.52 -17.63 -7.16
N LEU A 190 -4.80 -17.96 -7.08
CA LEU A 190 -5.59 -18.33 -8.27
C LEU A 190 -5.75 -17.13 -9.21
N GLY A 191 -5.92 -15.93 -8.65
CA GLY A 191 -5.87 -14.67 -9.40
C GLY A 191 -4.56 -14.50 -10.18
N LEU A 192 -3.41 -14.78 -9.56
CA LEU A 192 -2.10 -14.75 -10.26
C LEU A 192 -2.02 -15.70 -11.45
N MET A 193 -2.59 -16.89 -11.31
CA MET A 193 -2.61 -17.89 -12.37
C MET A 193 -3.69 -17.58 -13.43
N ASN A 194 -4.39 -16.45 -13.31
CA ASN A 194 -5.54 -16.07 -14.12
C ASN A 194 -6.63 -17.16 -14.10
N VAL A 195 -6.82 -17.79 -12.93
CA VAL A 195 -7.86 -18.80 -12.68
C VAL A 195 -8.96 -18.13 -11.87
N ASN A 196 -10.10 -17.90 -12.51
CA ASN A 196 -11.28 -17.38 -11.82
C ASN A 196 -11.98 -18.55 -11.10
N ALA A 197 -11.85 -18.58 -9.78
CA ALA A 197 -12.32 -19.69 -8.95
C ALA A 197 -13.17 -19.19 -7.78
N ASP A 198 -14.34 -19.80 -7.63
CA ASP A 198 -15.21 -19.60 -6.49
C ASP A 198 -14.66 -20.40 -5.28
N PRO A 199 -14.50 -19.77 -4.11
CA PRO A 199 -13.94 -20.41 -2.92
C PRO A 199 -14.68 -21.67 -2.43
N VAL A 200 -15.97 -21.77 -2.73
CA VAL A 200 -16.86 -22.84 -2.23
C VAL A 200 -17.13 -23.88 -3.31
N GLN A 201 -17.13 -23.49 -4.58
CA GLN A 201 -17.57 -24.35 -5.69
C GLN A 201 -16.43 -24.81 -6.59
N SER A 202 -15.35 -24.04 -6.73
CA SER A 202 -14.30 -24.38 -7.68
C SER A 202 -13.33 -25.43 -7.14
N PRO A 203 -13.17 -26.58 -7.83
CA PRO A 203 -12.28 -27.66 -7.39
C PRO A 203 -10.83 -27.23 -7.18
N GLU A 204 -10.33 -26.30 -8.01
CA GLU A 204 -8.98 -25.75 -7.92
C GLU A 204 -8.76 -25.01 -6.60
N HIS A 205 -9.74 -24.19 -6.19
CA HIS A 205 -9.69 -23.46 -4.93
C HIS A 205 -9.78 -24.39 -3.74
N ILE A 206 -10.75 -25.29 -3.75
CA ILE A 206 -10.93 -26.26 -2.66
C ILE A 206 -9.67 -27.12 -2.48
N LEU A 207 -9.05 -27.58 -3.58
CA LEU A 207 -7.80 -28.35 -3.52
C LEU A 207 -6.68 -27.53 -2.86
N LEU A 208 -6.41 -26.33 -3.37
CA LEU A 208 -5.36 -25.48 -2.84
C LEU A 208 -5.58 -25.11 -1.38
N SER A 209 -6.82 -24.80 -0.99
CA SER A 209 -7.20 -24.51 0.39
C SER A 209 -6.89 -25.69 1.32
N ASN A 210 -7.19 -26.91 0.91
CA ASN A 210 -6.87 -28.10 1.70
C ASN A 210 -5.35 -28.39 1.75
N ILE A 211 -4.61 -28.11 0.68
CA ILE A 211 -3.15 -28.22 0.67
C ILE A 211 -2.54 -27.22 1.66
N VAL A 212 -2.90 -25.93 1.56
CA VAL A 212 -2.41 -24.89 2.46
C VAL A 212 -2.75 -25.24 3.91
N ALA A 213 -4.01 -25.61 4.18
CA ALA A 213 -4.45 -26.06 5.50
C ALA A 213 -3.61 -27.22 6.04
N HIS A 214 -3.27 -28.20 5.20
CA HIS A 214 -2.46 -29.35 5.58
C HIS A 214 -1.05 -28.97 6.07
N PHE A 215 -0.37 -28.07 5.33
CA PHE A 215 0.97 -27.62 5.70
C PHE A 215 0.95 -26.72 6.94
N TRP A 216 0.01 -25.77 7.01
CA TRP A 216 -0.11 -24.86 8.15
C TRP A 216 -0.51 -25.58 9.44
N ALA A 217 -1.38 -26.60 9.37
CA ALA A 217 -1.71 -27.45 10.52
C ALA A 217 -0.47 -28.13 11.14
N LYS A 218 0.58 -28.34 10.36
CA LYS A 218 1.87 -28.89 10.79
C LYS A 218 2.92 -27.83 11.14
N ARG A 219 2.55 -26.54 11.14
CA ARG A 219 3.46 -25.40 11.30
C ARG A 219 4.58 -25.40 10.25
N GLN A 220 4.26 -25.83 9.04
CA GLN A 220 5.21 -25.85 7.92
C GLN A 220 4.91 -24.71 6.96
N ASN A 221 5.93 -23.89 6.69
CA ASN A 221 5.86 -22.87 5.64
C ASN A 221 5.78 -23.55 4.28
N LEU A 222 5.03 -22.93 3.37
CA LEU A 222 4.83 -23.45 2.03
C LEU A 222 5.65 -22.59 1.05
N SER A 223 6.50 -23.22 0.24
CA SER A 223 7.12 -22.55 -0.90
C SER A 223 6.29 -22.80 -2.16
N LEU A 224 6.46 -21.96 -3.19
CA LEU A 224 5.76 -22.15 -4.46
C LEU A 224 6.19 -23.47 -5.14
N GLU A 225 7.45 -23.88 -5.01
CA GLU A 225 7.95 -25.16 -5.52
C GLU A 225 7.31 -26.35 -4.81
N VAL A 226 7.17 -26.26 -3.47
CA VAL A 226 6.48 -27.29 -2.69
C VAL A 226 5.01 -27.34 -3.09
N LEU A 227 4.37 -26.20 -3.30
CA LEU A 227 2.99 -26.14 -3.73
C LEU A 227 2.78 -26.76 -5.11
N VAL A 228 3.63 -26.49 -6.10
CA VAL A 228 3.58 -27.14 -7.42
C VAL A 228 3.56 -28.66 -7.26
N ARG A 229 4.48 -29.21 -6.44
CA ARG A 229 4.53 -30.66 -6.18
C ARG A 229 3.30 -31.16 -5.43
N ALA A 230 2.81 -30.41 -4.45
CA ALA A 230 1.63 -30.75 -3.68
C ALA A 230 0.34 -30.69 -4.51
N ILE A 231 0.26 -29.88 -5.56
CA ILE A 231 -0.87 -29.91 -6.49
C ILE A 231 -0.84 -31.21 -7.31
N GLN A 232 0.32 -31.60 -7.83
CA GLN A 232 0.48 -32.82 -8.62
C GLN A 232 0.21 -34.08 -7.78
N GLN A 233 0.75 -34.09 -6.56
CA GLN A 233 0.61 -35.17 -5.59
C GLN A 233 0.08 -34.62 -4.25
N PRO A 234 -1.24 -34.44 -4.12
CA PRO A 234 -1.84 -33.89 -2.92
C PRO A 234 -1.52 -34.74 -1.67
N PRO A 235 -1.13 -34.10 -0.55
CA PRO A 235 -0.88 -34.80 0.71
C PRO A 235 -2.17 -35.22 1.42
N ILE A 236 -3.33 -35.00 0.78
CA ILE A 236 -4.67 -35.37 1.20
C ILE A 236 -5.20 -36.47 0.28
N ARG A 237 -5.88 -37.48 0.84
CA ARG A 237 -6.47 -38.57 0.05
C ARG A 237 -7.92 -38.30 -0.38
N LYS A 238 -8.62 -37.45 0.37
CA LYS A 238 -10.04 -37.12 0.15
C LYS A 238 -10.28 -35.63 0.34
N VAL A 239 -11.27 -35.12 -0.39
CA VAL A 239 -11.87 -33.80 -0.17
C VAL A 239 -13.31 -34.03 0.29
N GLY A 240 -13.60 -33.68 1.54
CA GLY A 240 -14.81 -34.13 2.21
C GLY A 240 -14.90 -35.66 2.22
N VAL A 241 -15.91 -36.21 1.55
CA VAL A 241 -16.13 -37.67 1.45
C VAL A 241 -15.62 -38.29 0.15
N VAL A 242 -15.17 -37.46 -0.81
CA VAL A 242 -14.82 -37.89 -2.17
C VAL A 242 -13.31 -38.11 -2.29
N ASP A 243 -12.89 -39.21 -2.93
CA ASP A 243 -11.48 -39.49 -3.23
C ASP A 243 -10.88 -38.45 -4.19
N ILE A 244 -9.63 -38.06 -3.95
CA ILE A 244 -9.00 -36.92 -4.63
C ILE A 244 -8.99 -37.04 -6.16
N ASP A 245 -8.74 -38.23 -6.70
CA ASP A 245 -8.71 -38.48 -8.14
C ASP A 245 -10.10 -38.41 -8.80
N THR A 246 -11.15 -38.70 -8.02
CA THR A 246 -12.54 -38.51 -8.46
C THR A 246 -12.95 -37.05 -8.35
N PHE A 247 -12.51 -36.35 -7.30
CA PHE A 247 -12.81 -34.94 -7.09
C PHE A 247 -12.16 -34.04 -8.15
N LEU A 248 -10.87 -34.20 -8.39
CA LEU A 248 -10.12 -33.49 -9.42
C LEU A 248 -9.08 -34.43 -10.05
N SER A 249 -9.29 -34.81 -11.31
CA SER A 249 -8.43 -35.79 -11.99
C SER A 249 -6.97 -35.36 -12.05
N GLU A 250 -6.07 -36.33 -12.11
CA GLU A 250 -4.62 -36.09 -12.21
C GLU A 250 -4.25 -35.16 -13.38
N SER A 251 -4.92 -35.30 -14.53
CA SER A 251 -4.74 -34.43 -15.68
C SER A 251 -5.04 -32.96 -15.35
N LYS A 252 -6.17 -32.68 -14.69
CA LYS A 252 -6.55 -31.32 -14.28
C LYS A 252 -5.62 -30.75 -13.22
N ARG A 253 -5.18 -31.58 -12.26
CA ARG A 253 -4.18 -31.18 -11.26
C ARG A 253 -2.85 -30.80 -11.93
N ASN A 254 -2.40 -31.60 -12.90
CA ASN A 254 -1.20 -31.31 -13.67
C ASN A 254 -1.34 -30.00 -14.47
N GLU A 255 -2.50 -29.72 -15.05
CA GLU A 255 -2.74 -28.44 -15.72
C GLU A 255 -2.59 -27.25 -14.75
N LEU A 256 -3.18 -27.34 -13.56
CA LEU A 256 -3.06 -26.30 -12.53
C LEU A 256 -1.60 -26.12 -12.06
N ALA A 257 -0.90 -27.22 -11.79
CA ALA A 257 0.51 -27.20 -11.41
C ALA A 257 1.39 -26.59 -12.50
N MET A 258 1.10 -26.87 -13.77
CA MET A 258 1.81 -26.28 -14.91
C MET A 258 1.54 -24.79 -15.08
N LYS A 259 0.33 -24.30 -14.77
CA LYS A 259 0.04 -22.86 -14.74
C LYS A 259 0.89 -22.15 -13.69
N LEU A 260 0.95 -22.70 -12.47
CA LEU A 260 1.79 -22.16 -11.41
C LEU A 260 3.28 -22.21 -11.79
N ASN A 261 3.75 -23.33 -12.33
CA ASN A 261 5.13 -23.49 -12.78
C ASN A 261 5.49 -22.52 -13.92
N SER A 262 4.58 -22.28 -14.86
CA SER A 262 4.81 -21.32 -15.95
C SER A 262 4.92 -19.88 -15.43
N LEU A 263 4.15 -19.54 -14.40
CA LEU A 263 4.29 -18.26 -13.71
C LEU A 263 5.67 -18.13 -13.05
N LEU A 264 6.10 -19.16 -12.30
CA LEU A 264 7.43 -19.21 -11.68
C LEU A 264 8.58 -19.13 -12.68
N ALA A 265 8.42 -19.77 -13.84
CA ALA A 265 9.42 -19.76 -14.91
C ALA A 265 9.42 -18.45 -15.72
N SER A 266 8.42 -17.58 -15.52
CA SER A 266 8.36 -16.28 -16.20
C SER A 266 9.49 -15.37 -15.69
N PRO A 267 10.33 -14.82 -16.58
CA PRO A 267 11.40 -13.91 -16.18
C PRO A 267 10.91 -12.70 -15.37
N GLY A 268 9.69 -12.22 -15.65
CA GLY A 268 9.09 -11.10 -14.93
C GLY A 268 8.68 -11.44 -13.50
N PHE A 269 8.38 -12.71 -13.20
CA PHE A 269 7.92 -13.13 -11.87
C PHE A 269 9.05 -13.23 -10.83
N GLY A 270 10.30 -13.40 -11.27
CA GLY A 270 11.47 -13.40 -10.38
C GLY A 270 11.52 -12.17 -9.46
N VAL A 271 11.23 -10.99 -10.01
CA VAL A 271 11.24 -9.72 -9.27
C VAL A 271 10.17 -9.67 -8.18
N TRP A 272 9.05 -10.41 -8.32
CA TRP A 272 8.01 -10.50 -7.31
C TRP A 272 8.40 -11.37 -6.11
N MET A 273 9.49 -12.13 -6.22
CA MET A 273 10.00 -12.98 -5.15
C MET A 273 11.15 -12.32 -4.39
N GLU A 274 11.73 -11.25 -4.94
CA GLU A 274 12.84 -10.52 -4.35
C GLU A 274 12.38 -9.34 -3.49
N GLY A 275 13.25 -8.89 -2.58
CA GLY A 275 13.00 -7.69 -1.79
C GLY A 275 12.39 -7.94 -0.41
N GLU A 276 11.82 -6.88 0.16
CA GLU A 276 11.22 -6.93 1.49
C GLU A 276 9.94 -7.75 1.45
N PRO A 277 9.73 -8.73 2.34
CA PRO A 277 8.48 -9.50 2.37
C PRO A 277 7.29 -8.58 2.61
N LEU A 278 6.18 -8.83 1.91
CA LEU A 278 4.92 -8.14 2.13
C LEU A 278 4.34 -8.52 3.50
N ASP A 279 4.81 -7.83 4.53
CA ASP A 279 4.42 -7.95 5.92
C ASP A 279 3.95 -6.58 6.41
N ILE A 280 2.69 -6.47 6.80
CA ILE A 280 2.06 -5.19 7.11
C ILE A 280 2.70 -4.50 8.32
N GLN A 281 3.19 -5.28 9.29
CA GLN A 281 3.88 -4.70 10.45
C GLN A 281 5.18 -4.02 10.01
N ARG A 282 5.93 -4.62 9.09
CA ARG A 282 7.15 -4.04 8.50
C ARG A 282 6.87 -2.90 7.52
N MET A 283 5.73 -2.93 6.86
CA MET A 283 5.29 -1.82 6.01
C MET A 283 4.88 -0.59 6.83
N TYR A 284 4.40 -0.77 8.07
CA TYR A 284 4.10 0.35 8.96
C TYR A 284 5.27 0.78 9.84
N TYR A 285 6.21 -0.11 10.17
CA TYR A 285 7.28 0.18 11.12
C TYR A 285 8.62 -0.43 10.68
N THR A 286 9.71 0.31 10.91
CA THR A 286 11.07 -0.25 10.77
C THR A 286 11.34 -1.31 11.84
N PRO A 287 12.40 -2.13 11.72
CA PRO A 287 12.79 -3.10 12.76
C PRO A 287 13.04 -2.48 14.13
N GLU A 288 13.45 -1.21 14.17
CA GLU A 288 13.67 -0.41 15.40
C GLU A 288 12.37 0.16 15.98
N GLY A 289 11.24 -0.03 15.30
CA GLY A 289 9.91 0.47 15.70
C GLY A 289 9.62 1.90 15.22
N LYS A 290 10.46 2.49 14.35
CA LYS A 290 10.20 3.82 13.80
C LYS A 290 8.99 3.75 12.84
N PRO A 291 7.98 4.63 12.96
CA PRO A 291 6.85 4.67 12.03
C PRO A 291 7.33 4.93 10.60
N ARG A 292 6.64 4.37 9.61
CA ARG A 292 7.00 4.48 8.20
C ARG A 292 5.84 5.01 7.37
N VAL A 293 6.16 5.83 6.37
CA VAL A 293 5.29 6.14 5.24
C VAL A 293 5.74 5.30 4.06
N SER A 294 5.00 4.22 3.81
CA SER A 294 5.24 3.25 2.74
C SER A 294 4.33 3.53 1.56
N ILE A 295 4.91 3.96 0.44
CA ILE A 295 4.19 4.27 -0.80
C ILE A 295 4.41 3.14 -1.79
N PHE A 296 3.33 2.44 -2.16
CA PHE A 296 3.33 1.42 -3.19
C PHE A 296 3.00 2.04 -4.55
N CYS A 297 4.02 2.28 -5.36
CA CYS A 297 3.85 2.74 -6.73
C CYS A 297 3.53 1.54 -7.62
N ILE A 298 2.37 1.57 -8.28
CA ILE A 298 1.83 0.46 -9.10
C ILE A 298 1.46 0.90 -10.53
N SER A 299 1.97 2.06 -10.94
CA SER A 299 1.70 2.65 -12.26
C SER A 299 2.31 1.84 -13.42
N HIS A 300 3.42 1.14 -13.17
CA HIS A 300 4.11 0.28 -14.15
C HIS A 300 3.46 -1.08 -14.35
N LEU A 301 2.58 -1.51 -13.43
CA LEU A 301 1.92 -2.80 -13.50
C LEU A 301 0.80 -2.82 -14.54
N SER A 302 0.62 -3.97 -15.19
CA SER A 302 -0.58 -4.27 -15.98
C SER A 302 -1.83 -4.30 -15.08
N ASP A 303 -3.02 -4.15 -15.67
CA ASP A 303 -4.27 -4.14 -14.89
C ASP A 303 -4.48 -5.41 -14.05
N THR A 304 -4.09 -6.57 -14.59
CA THR A 304 -4.15 -7.86 -13.88
C THR A 304 -3.19 -7.89 -12.69
N GLU A 305 -1.93 -7.51 -12.89
CA GLU A 305 -0.92 -7.46 -11.82
C GLU A 305 -1.29 -6.43 -10.75
N ARG A 306 -1.86 -5.30 -11.17
CA ARG A 306 -2.31 -4.23 -10.29
C ARG A 306 -3.45 -4.70 -9.39
N THR A 307 -4.49 -5.30 -9.97
CA THR A 307 -5.62 -5.87 -9.23
C THR A 307 -5.16 -6.98 -8.28
N PHE A 308 -4.25 -7.84 -8.73
CA PHE A 308 -3.65 -8.87 -7.91
C PHE A 308 -2.92 -8.28 -6.69
N PHE A 309 -1.98 -7.36 -6.91
CA PHE A 309 -1.17 -6.79 -5.84
C PHE A 309 -2.03 -6.04 -4.82
N VAL A 310 -2.99 -5.23 -5.29
CA VAL A 310 -3.91 -4.49 -4.41
C VAL A 310 -4.74 -5.47 -3.58
N SER A 311 -5.26 -6.54 -4.18
CA SER A 311 -6.03 -7.56 -3.46
C SER A 311 -5.18 -8.27 -2.40
N LEU A 312 -3.95 -8.63 -2.74
CA LEU A 312 -3.01 -9.26 -1.80
C LEU A 312 -2.68 -8.32 -0.63
N LEU A 313 -2.34 -7.06 -0.92
CA LEU A 313 -2.01 -6.05 0.10
C LEU A 313 -3.20 -5.81 1.04
N LEU A 314 -4.40 -5.61 0.51
CA LEU A 314 -5.61 -5.37 1.31
C LEU A 314 -5.95 -6.58 2.19
N ASN A 315 -5.76 -7.79 1.68
CA ASN A 315 -5.96 -9.01 2.45
C ASN A 315 -4.96 -9.16 3.60
N GLN A 316 -3.67 -8.90 3.34
CA GLN A 316 -2.64 -8.88 4.39
C GLN A 316 -2.96 -7.80 5.44
N LEU A 317 -3.39 -6.61 5.00
CA LEU A 317 -3.80 -5.51 5.89
C LEU A 317 -4.99 -5.91 6.77
N LEU A 318 -6.00 -6.56 6.20
CA LEU A 318 -7.17 -7.05 6.93
C LEU A 318 -6.78 -8.09 7.98
N GLY A 319 -5.90 -9.04 7.63
CA GLY A 319 -5.36 -10.03 8.55
C GLY A 319 -4.60 -9.39 9.72
N TRP A 320 -3.72 -8.43 9.41
CA TRP A 320 -3.00 -7.66 10.42
C TRP A 320 -3.94 -6.89 11.34
N MET A 321 -4.93 -6.19 10.77
CA MET A 321 -5.92 -5.39 11.50
C MET A 321 -6.75 -6.21 12.48
N ARG A 322 -7.14 -7.45 12.11
CA ARG A 322 -7.91 -8.34 12.99
C ARG A 322 -7.12 -8.83 14.20
N ALA A 323 -5.79 -8.90 14.10
CA ALA A 323 -4.92 -9.25 15.22
C ALA A 323 -4.66 -8.07 16.18
N GLN A 324 -5.10 -6.85 15.82
CA GLN A 324 -4.88 -5.66 16.61
C GLN A 324 -5.95 -5.46 17.69
N ALA A 325 -5.54 -5.03 18.89
CA ALA A 325 -6.49 -4.51 19.89
C ALA A 325 -7.16 -3.22 19.39
N GLY A 326 -8.44 -3.03 19.73
CA GLY A 326 -9.18 -1.80 19.41
C GLY A 326 -8.58 -0.55 20.06
N THR A 327 -8.78 0.61 19.42
CA THR A 327 -8.28 1.91 19.89
C THR A 327 -9.26 3.02 19.53
N THR A 328 -9.28 4.08 20.33
CA THR A 328 -10.04 5.32 20.06
C THR A 328 -9.15 6.43 19.47
N SER A 329 -7.85 6.19 19.32
CA SER A 329 -6.90 7.07 18.63
C SER A 329 -6.46 6.44 17.31
N LEU A 330 -6.14 7.29 16.33
CA LEU A 330 -5.59 6.87 15.05
C LEU A 330 -4.24 6.18 15.26
N ARG A 331 -4.16 4.88 14.93
CA ARG A 331 -2.93 4.07 15.07
C ARG A 331 -2.10 4.01 13.80
N ALA A 332 -2.76 3.94 12.65
CA ALA A 332 -2.14 3.77 11.35
C ALA A 332 -3.12 4.26 10.29
N LEU A 333 -2.60 4.69 9.15
CA LEU A 333 -3.39 5.14 8.02
C LEU A 333 -3.19 4.20 6.82
N PHE A 334 -4.29 3.78 6.22
CA PHE A 334 -4.27 3.21 4.87
C PHE A 334 -4.88 4.23 3.92
N TYR A 335 -4.13 4.59 2.88
CA TYR A 335 -4.52 5.56 1.88
C TYR A 335 -4.45 4.93 0.49
N MET A 336 -5.43 5.23 -0.35
CA MET A 336 -5.46 4.78 -1.74
C MET A 336 -5.84 5.96 -2.62
N ASP A 337 -4.91 6.36 -3.49
CA ASP A 337 -5.22 7.33 -4.53
C ASP A 337 -5.97 6.67 -5.68
N GLU A 338 -6.87 7.42 -6.32
CA GLU A 338 -7.70 6.98 -7.45
C GLU A 338 -8.38 5.61 -7.25
N ILE A 339 -9.49 5.59 -6.50
CA ILE A 339 -10.26 4.36 -6.23
C ILE A 339 -11.11 3.86 -7.42
N TYR A 340 -11.17 4.62 -8.52
CA TYR A 340 -11.95 4.24 -9.70
C TYR A 340 -11.40 2.95 -10.32
N GLY A 341 -12.30 1.99 -10.60
CA GLY A 341 -11.93 0.65 -11.08
C GLY A 341 -11.63 -0.36 -9.97
N TYR A 342 -11.49 0.08 -8.72
CA TYR A 342 -11.33 -0.79 -7.55
C TYR A 342 -12.57 -0.84 -6.66
N LEU A 343 -13.35 0.25 -6.63
CA LEU A 343 -14.54 0.42 -5.80
C LEU A 343 -15.74 0.99 -6.62
N PRO A 344 -16.98 0.46 -6.43
CA PRO A 344 -17.26 -0.81 -5.76
C PRO A 344 -16.57 -1.95 -6.52
N PRO A 345 -16.32 -3.11 -5.90
CA PRO A 345 -15.79 -4.25 -6.63
C PRO A 345 -16.77 -4.65 -7.73
N THR A 346 -16.50 -4.23 -8.96
CA THR A 346 -17.33 -4.52 -10.15
C THR A 346 -16.80 -5.70 -10.95
N ALA A 347 -15.66 -6.25 -10.56
CA ALA A 347 -14.96 -7.33 -11.25
C ALA A 347 -14.62 -8.50 -10.31
N ASN A 348 -14.42 -9.67 -10.89
CA ASN A 348 -13.90 -10.86 -10.22
C ASN A 348 -12.38 -10.99 -10.50
N PRO A 349 -11.52 -11.04 -9.47
CA PRO A 349 -11.84 -11.05 -8.03
C PRO A 349 -12.10 -9.65 -7.44
N PRO A 350 -13.01 -9.52 -6.45
CA PRO A 350 -13.34 -8.24 -5.81
C PRO A 350 -12.29 -7.84 -4.75
N THR A 351 -12.07 -6.53 -4.56
CA THR A 351 -11.17 -5.95 -3.53
C THR A 351 -11.68 -6.10 -2.09
N LYS A 352 -12.97 -6.44 -1.92
CA LYS A 352 -13.60 -6.85 -0.66
C LYS A 352 -14.78 -7.77 -0.98
N LYS A 353 -14.97 -8.85 -0.22
CA LYS A 353 -16.18 -9.70 -0.33
C LYS A 353 -17.43 -8.93 0.16
N PRO A 354 -18.64 -9.21 -0.34
CA PRO A 354 -19.91 -8.71 0.22
C PRO A 354 -20.04 -8.95 1.73
#